data_AF-A0A7V5RQB8-F1
#
_entry.id   AF-A0A7V5RQB8-F1
#
_cell.length_a   1.000
_cell.length_b   1.000
_cell.length_c   1.000
_cell.angle_alpha   90.00
_cell.angle_beta   90.00
_cell.angle_gamma   90.00
#
_symmetry.space_group_name_H-M   'P 1'
#
loop_
_entity.id
_entity.type
_entity.pdbx_description
1 polymer ?
#
loop_
_entity_poly.entity_id
_entity_poly.type
_entity_poly.pdbx_seq_one_letter_code
_entity_poly.pdbx_strand_id
1 'polypeptide(L)'
;MKLELPNSAKNWFSIAGFMIAVVSFSMIVFLFVISTFFSGTQIYLGLIIYIILPIIMVAGLLMVPVGMYWARKRRRVSGSELPILDLNLRQHRNALFIFLIGTTILLFSSAVGSYEAYHYTESVSFCGQVCHQVMQPEFESYQHSSHARVACAECHIGSGADWYVKAKMSGLHQVYAVLLDTFPRPIPTPISNLRPARETCEQCHWPKKFYPREERLEQYFLGDEENSQWD
;
A
#
# COMPACT_ATOMS: atom_id res chain seq x y z
N MET A 1 36.49 -18.47 3.23
CA MET A 1 35.78 -18.17 4.50
C MET A 1 34.62 -19.16 4.63
N LYS A 2 34.71 -20.16 5.52
CA LYS A 2 33.63 -21.14 5.68
C LYS A 2 32.56 -20.54 6.59
N LEU A 3 31.46 -20.08 6.00
CA LEU A 3 30.25 -19.71 6.72
C LEU A 3 29.57 -21.00 7.18
N GLU A 4 29.82 -21.41 8.42
CA GLU A 4 29.12 -22.55 8.99
C GLU A 4 27.83 -22.07 9.66
N LEU A 5 26.69 -22.36 9.02
CA LEU A 5 25.37 -22.07 9.57
C LEU A 5 25.12 -22.94 10.81
N PRO A 6 24.41 -22.41 11.83
CA PRO A 6 24.07 -23.19 13.01
C PRO A 6 23.26 -24.43 12.62
N ASN A 7 23.50 -25.56 13.31
CA ASN A 7 22.87 -26.84 12.99
C ASN A 7 21.33 -26.82 13.12
N SER A 8 20.76 -25.80 13.75
CA SER A 8 19.31 -25.51 13.83
C SER A 8 18.75 -24.87 12.56
N ALA A 9 19.56 -24.12 11.80
CA ALA A 9 19.18 -23.53 10.52
C ALA A 9 19.30 -24.52 9.34
N LYS A 10 20.02 -25.64 9.55
CA LYS A 10 20.13 -26.76 8.59
C LYS A 10 18.88 -27.66 8.59
N ASN A 11 17.71 -27.05 8.44
CA ASN A 11 16.43 -27.73 8.24
C ASN A 11 15.88 -27.34 6.86
N TRP A 12 15.40 -28.32 6.08
CA TRP A 12 14.79 -28.08 4.77
C TRP A 12 13.72 -26.99 4.79
N PHE A 13 12.92 -26.92 5.86
CA PHE A 13 11.89 -25.89 6.02
C PHE A 13 12.46 -24.48 6.16
N SER A 14 13.51 -24.30 6.97
CA SER A 14 14.18 -23.00 7.14
C SER A 14 14.96 -22.58 5.90
N ILE A 15 15.58 -23.54 5.19
CA ILE A 15 16.30 -23.28 3.94
C ILE A 15 15.30 -22.86 2.85
N ALA A 16 14.16 -23.56 2.72
CA ALA A 16 13.11 -23.19 1.78
C ALA A 16 12.57 -21.78 2.07
N GLY A 17 12.27 -21.47 3.33
CA GLY A 17 11.81 -20.14 3.75
C GLY A 17 12.81 -19.03 3.40
N PHE A 18 14.10 -19.27 3.67
CA PHE A 18 15.16 -18.31 3.32
C PHE A 18 15.28 -18.12 1.80
N MET A 19 15.24 -19.20 1.02
CA MET A 19 15.29 -19.12 -0.44
C MET A 19 14.10 -18.35 -1.01
N ILE A 20 12.89 -18.60 -0.50
CA ILE A 20 11.68 -17.86 -0.88
C ILE A 20 11.87 -16.36 -0.58
N ALA A 21 12.31 -16.01 0.62
CA ALA A 21 12.53 -14.62 1.00
C ALA A 21 13.54 -13.91 0.10
N VAL A 22 14.69 -14.55 -0.19
CA VAL A 22 15.74 -13.98 -1.06
C VAL A 22 15.24 -13.82 -2.49
N VAL A 23 14.60 -14.85 -3.07
CA VAL A 23 14.08 -14.79 -4.44
C VAL A 23 12.99 -13.73 -4.56
N SER A 24 12.05 -13.66 -3.61
CA SER A 24 11.03 -12.62 -3.58
C SER A 24 11.64 -11.23 -3.45
N PHE A 25 12.62 -11.03 -2.57
CA PHE A 25 13.31 -9.75 -2.43
C PHE A 25 14.03 -9.33 -3.72
N SER A 26 14.79 -10.25 -4.34
CA SER A 26 15.45 -9.98 -5.63
C SER A 26 14.45 -9.63 -6.73
N MET A 27 13.28 -10.30 -6.76
CA MET A 27 12.25 -10.01 -7.73
C MET A 27 11.57 -8.65 -7.48
N ILE A 28 11.34 -8.27 -6.22
CA ILE A 28 10.86 -6.93 -5.86
C ILE A 28 11.83 -5.87 -6.37
N VAL A 29 13.13 -6.00 -6.08
CA VAL A 29 14.15 -5.04 -6.53
C VAL A 29 14.18 -4.97 -8.06
N PHE A 30 14.18 -6.11 -8.75
CA PHE A 30 14.19 -6.15 -10.21
C PHE A 30 12.96 -5.47 -10.84
N LEU A 31 11.76 -5.80 -10.36
CA LEU A 31 10.52 -5.22 -10.88
C LEU A 31 10.39 -3.74 -10.53
N PHE A 32 10.86 -3.32 -9.35
CA PHE A 32 10.92 -1.91 -8.97
C PHE A 32 11.86 -1.12 -9.90
N VAL A 33 13.01 -1.69 -10.25
CA VAL A 33 13.90 -1.07 -11.25
C VAL A 33 13.20 -1.00 -12.61
N ILE A 34 12.49 -2.04 -13.05
CA ILE A 34 11.73 -1.99 -14.30
C ILE A 34 10.65 -0.90 -14.25
N SER A 35 9.94 -0.75 -13.13
CA SER A 35 8.83 0.21 -13.02
C SER A 35 9.30 1.66 -13.12
N THR A 36 10.56 1.97 -12.80
CA THR A 36 11.10 3.33 -13.00
C THR A 36 11.40 3.66 -14.46
N PHE A 37 11.63 2.65 -15.32
CA PHE A 37 11.89 2.85 -16.75
C PHE A 37 10.65 2.69 -17.64
N PHE A 38 9.66 1.90 -17.23
CA PHE A 38 8.49 1.56 -18.04
C PHE A 38 7.19 2.08 -17.43
N SER A 39 6.62 3.13 -18.03
CA SER A 39 5.46 3.88 -17.49
C SER A 39 4.08 3.31 -17.89
N GLY A 40 4.00 2.24 -18.69
CA GLY A 40 2.78 1.88 -19.44
C GLY A 40 1.87 0.79 -18.85
N THR A 41 2.29 0.03 -17.84
CA THR A 41 1.59 -1.19 -17.37
C THR A 41 1.32 -1.19 -15.86
N GLN A 42 1.12 0.00 -15.29
CA GLN A 42 1.43 0.29 -13.88
C GLN A 42 0.49 -0.33 -12.83
N ILE A 43 -0.78 -0.59 -13.14
CA ILE A 43 -1.77 -0.95 -12.11
C ILE A 43 -1.44 -2.33 -11.53
N TYR A 44 -1.34 -3.36 -12.38
CA TYR A 44 -1.06 -4.72 -11.93
C TYR A 44 0.39 -4.91 -11.47
N LEU A 45 1.35 -4.17 -12.05
CA LEU A 45 2.73 -4.16 -11.57
C LEU A 45 2.82 -3.63 -10.14
N GLY A 46 2.13 -2.54 -9.81
CA GLY A 46 2.06 -2.02 -8.44
C GLY A 46 1.49 -3.04 -7.45
N LEU A 47 0.44 -3.77 -7.85
CA LEU A 47 -0.15 -4.84 -7.02
C LEU A 47 0.87 -5.95 -6.70
N ILE A 48 1.63 -6.37 -7.71
CA ILE A 48 2.64 -7.42 -7.56
C ILE A 48 3.79 -6.96 -6.67
N ILE A 49 4.36 -5.78 -6.96
CA ILE A 49 5.55 -5.24 -6.29
C ILE A 49 5.25 -4.86 -4.84
N TYR A 50 4.13 -4.19 -4.59
CA TYR A 50 3.85 -3.56 -3.30
C TYR A 50 2.96 -4.38 -2.36
N ILE A 51 2.26 -5.41 -2.87
CA ILE A 51 1.37 -6.25 -2.04
C ILE A 51 1.77 -7.72 -2.10
N ILE A 52 1.73 -8.35 -3.27
CA ILE A 52 1.85 -9.81 -3.38
C ILE A 52 3.25 -10.31 -3.00
N LEU A 53 4.31 -9.74 -3.60
CA LEU A 53 5.68 -10.19 -3.32
C LEU A 53 6.14 -9.92 -1.89
N PRO A 54 5.84 -8.77 -1.27
CA PRO A 54 6.12 -8.55 0.14
C PRO A 54 5.46 -9.58 1.06
N ILE A 55 4.20 -9.96 0.79
CA ILE A 55 3.51 -11.01 1.57
C ILE A 55 4.26 -12.35 1.47
N ILE A 56 4.66 -12.75 0.26
CA ILE A 56 5.42 -13.99 0.05
C ILE A 56 6.79 -13.92 0.73
N MET A 57 7.48 -12.77 0.64
CA MET A 57 8.76 -12.54 1.31
C MET A 57 8.62 -12.68 2.83
N VAL A 58 7.61 -12.04 3.43
CA VAL A 58 7.34 -12.12 4.87
C VAL A 58 6.98 -13.55 5.28
N ALA A 59 6.17 -14.26 4.49
CA ALA A 59 5.86 -15.67 4.74
C ALA A 59 7.14 -16.53 4.74
N GLY A 60 8.05 -16.34 3.77
CA GLY A 60 9.35 -17.01 3.71
C GLY A 60 10.22 -16.69 4.93
N LEU A 61 10.27 -15.41 5.35
CA LEU A 61 10.99 -14.99 6.56
C LEU A 61 10.42 -15.62 7.84
N LEU A 62 9.10 -15.76 7.95
CA LEU A 62 8.44 -16.42 9.10
C LEU A 62 8.66 -17.93 9.12
N MET A 63 8.82 -18.57 7.96
CA MET A 63 9.16 -19.99 7.88
C MET A 63 10.52 -20.31 8.51
N VAL A 64 11.49 -19.38 8.47
CA VAL A 64 12.83 -19.58 9.05
C VAL A 64 12.77 -19.86 10.57
N PRO A 65 12.23 -18.96 11.42
CA PRO A 65 12.15 -19.18 12.87
C PRO A 65 11.20 -20.33 13.22
N VAL A 66 10.11 -20.54 12.48
CA VAL A 66 9.20 -21.69 12.68
C VAL A 66 9.96 -23.01 12.44
N GLY A 67 10.74 -23.08 11.36
CA GLY A 67 11.57 -24.24 11.04
C GLY A 67 12.66 -24.51 12.08
N MET A 68 13.28 -23.45 12.61
CA MET A 68 14.28 -23.55 13.68
C MET A 68 13.65 -24.03 14.99
N TYR A 69 12.46 -23.51 15.34
CA TYR A 69 11.70 -23.92 16.52
C TYR A 69 11.30 -25.40 16.45
N TRP A 70 10.77 -25.85 15.31
CA TRP A 70 10.41 -27.25 15.11
C TRP A 70 11.62 -28.18 15.10
N ALA A 71 12.75 -27.77 14.51
CA ALA A 71 13.98 -28.55 14.53
C ALA A 71 14.51 -28.70 15.96
N ARG A 72 14.45 -27.64 16.79
CA ARG A 72 14.83 -27.68 18.21
C ARG A 72 13.91 -28.61 19.01
N LYS A 73 12.59 -28.48 18.82
CA LYS A 73 11.59 -29.32 19.53
C LYS A 73 11.73 -30.80 19.17
N ARG A 74 11.98 -31.13 17.90
CA ARG A 74 12.20 -32.53 17.46
C ARG A 74 13.48 -33.12 18.00
N ARG A 75 14.53 -32.31 18.19
CA ARG A 75 15.81 -32.82 18.64
C ARG A 75 15.89 -33.13 20.14
N ARG A 76 14.92 -32.74 20.99
CA ARG A 76 14.82 -33.03 22.45
C ARG A 76 16.19 -33.35 23.11
N VAL A 77 17.20 -32.53 22.85
CA VAL A 77 18.49 -32.69 23.50
C VAL A 77 18.31 -32.05 24.87
N SER A 78 18.27 -32.90 25.89
CA SER A 78 18.46 -32.54 27.29
C SER A 78 19.58 -31.51 27.40
N GLY A 79 19.26 -30.29 27.85
CA GLY A 79 20.24 -29.23 28.08
C GLY A 79 20.53 -28.31 26.89
N SER A 80 19.51 -27.74 26.24
CA SER A 80 19.75 -26.72 25.21
C SER A 80 20.27 -25.43 25.85
N GLU A 81 21.58 -25.29 25.98
CA GLU A 81 22.23 -24.01 26.29
C GLU A 81 21.84 -23.00 25.19
N LEU A 82 21.45 -21.80 25.62
CA LEU A 82 21.24 -20.69 24.69
C LEU A 82 22.56 -20.40 23.96
N PRO A 83 22.53 -20.01 22.68
CA PRO A 83 23.75 -19.63 21.98
C PRO A 83 24.45 -18.50 22.75
N ILE A 84 25.65 -18.77 23.25
CA ILE A 84 26.47 -17.78 23.95
C ILE A 84 27.02 -16.81 22.91
N LEU A 85 26.68 -15.52 22.99
CA LEU A 85 27.22 -14.51 22.09
C LEU A 85 28.62 -14.07 22.56
N ASP A 86 29.67 -14.72 22.07
CA ASP A 86 31.05 -14.30 22.32
C ASP A 86 31.62 -13.43 21.18
N LEU A 87 31.71 -12.12 21.39
CA LEU A 87 32.23 -11.16 20.41
C LEU A 87 33.76 -11.22 20.24
N ASN A 88 34.48 -11.97 21.08
CA ASN A 88 35.91 -12.21 20.88
C ASN A 88 36.15 -13.21 19.73
N LEU A 89 35.20 -14.10 19.47
CA LEU A 89 35.27 -15.06 18.37
C LEU A 89 34.96 -14.38 17.03
N ARG A 90 35.88 -14.54 16.06
CA ARG A 90 35.74 -13.99 14.70
C ARG A 90 34.47 -14.47 13.98
N GLN A 91 34.03 -15.71 14.26
CA GLN A 91 32.82 -16.27 13.67
C GLN A 91 31.55 -15.55 14.13
N HIS A 92 31.45 -15.24 15.43
CA HIS A 92 30.31 -14.54 16.02
C HIS A 92 30.27 -13.08 15.57
N ARG A 93 31.44 -12.41 15.50
CA ARG A 93 31.53 -11.07 14.91
C ARG A 93 31.04 -11.04 13.47
N ASN A 94 31.52 -11.93 12.62
CA ASN A 94 31.12 -11.97 11.21
C ASN A 94 29.61 -12.26 11.05
N ALA A 95 29.06 -13.20 11.84
CA ALA A 95 27.63 -13.50 11.83
C ALA A 95 26.80 -12.28 12.27
N LEU A 96 27.23 -11.59 13.34
CA LEU A 96 26.60 -10.36 13.81
C LEU A 96 26.66 -9.26 12.73
N PHE A 97 27.80 -9.05 12.08
CA PHE A 97 27.93 -8.07 11.00
C PHE A 97 26.99 -8.36 9.82
N ILE A 98 26.91 -9.61 9.36
CA ILE A 98 25.99 -10.02 8.28
C ILE A 98 24.54 -9.80 8.71
N PHE A 99 24.19 -10.18 9.94
CA PHE A 99 22.85 -9.97 10.49
C PHE A 99 22.49 -8.49 10.56
N LEU A 100 23.39 -7.64 11.04
CA LEU A 100 23.17 -6.19 11.13
C LEU A 100 22.99 -5.56 9.74
N ILE A 101 23.86 -5.90 8.78
CA ILE A 101 23.77 -5.37 7.40
C ILE A 101 22.48 -5.84 6.74
N GLY A 102 22.17 -7.14 6.83
CA GLY A 102 20.96 -7.72 6.25
C GLY A 102 19.69 -7.12 6.85
N THR A 103 19.64 -6.96 8.17
CA THR A 103 18.51 -6.33 8.88
C THR A 103 18.37 -4.86 8.49
N THR A 104 19.48 -4.14 8.36
CA THR A 104 19.47 -2.73 7.92
C THR A 104 18.87 -2.61 6.52
N ILE A 105 19.37 -3.40 5.56
CA ILE A 105 18.84 -3.42 4.19
C ILE A 105 17.34 -3.76 4.17
N LEU A 106 16.94 -4.77 4.94
CA LEU A 106 15.54 -5.17 5.03
C LEU A 106 14.67 -4.04 5.61
N LEU A 107 15.09 -3.39 6.70
CA LEU A 107 14.36 -2.29 7.32
C LEU A 107 14.18 -1.11 6.36
N PHE A 108 15.26 -0.68 5.69
CA PHE A 108 15.18 0.41 4.71
C PHE A 108 14.28 0.03 3.53
N SER A 109 14.43 -1.18 2.99
CA SER A 109 13.60 -1.64 1.88
C SER A 109 12.13 -1.77 2.27
N SER A 110 11.84 -2.24 3.49
CA SER A 110 10.49 -2.32 4.03
C SER A 110 9.89 -0.94 4.28
N ALA A 111 10.67 0.05 4.74
CA ALA A 111 10.19 1.41 4.91
C ALA A 111 9.77 2.02 3.57
N VAL A 112 10.64 1.92 2.55
CA VAL A 112 10.34 2.38 1.17
C VAL A 112 9.15 1.61 0.58
N GLY A 113 9.15 0.29 0.68
CA GLY A 113 8.07 -0.54 0.16
C GLY A 113 6.72 -0.27 0.83
N SER A 114 6.71 0.00 2.14
CA SER A 114 5.48 0.35 2.86
C SER A 114 4.95 1.72 2.48
N TYR A 115 5.84 2.69 2.25
CA TYR A 115 5.47 4.02 1.74
C TYR A 115 4.84 3.94 0.35
N GLU A 116 5.47 3.19 -0.56
CA GLU A 116 4.92 2.97 -1.90
C GLU A 116 3.60 2.19 -1.86
N ALA A 117 3.49 1.15 -1.01
CA ALA A 117 2.24 0.42 -0.81
C ALA A 117 1.12 1.31 -0.26
N TYR A 118 1.45 2.24 0.65
CA TYR A 118 0.53 3.24 1.16
C TYR A 118 -0.01 4.11 0.02
N HIS A 119 0.86 4.75 -0.76
CA HIS A 119 0.45 5.60 -1.88
C HIS A 119 -0.30 4.83 -2.97
N TYR A 120 0.15 3.63 -3.30
CA TYR A 120 -0.51 2.77 -4.27
C TYR A 120 -1.93 2.42 -3.82
N THR A 121 -2.13 1.97 -2.57
CA THR A 121 -3.46 1.57 -2.07
C THR A 121 -4.41 2.73 -1.75
N GLU A 122 -3.97 3.98 -1.92
CA GLU A 122 -4.78 5.20 -1.78
C GLU A 122 -4.97 5.92 -3.12
N SER A 123 -4.37 5.39 -4.18
CA SER A 123 -4.51 5.92 -5.52
C SER A 123 -5.88 5.62 -6.12
N VAL A 124 -6.31 6.51 -7.01
CA VAL A 124 -7.53 6.36 -7.80
C VAL A 124 -7.48 5.10 -8.68
N SER A 125 -6.31 4.75 -9.21
CA SER A 125 -6.14 3.55 -10.04
C SER A 125 -6.32 2.27 -9.22
N PHE A 126 -5.81 2.22 -7.99
CA PHE A 126 -6.06 1.08 -7.11
C PHE A 126 -7.54 0.93 -6.77
N CYS A 127 -8.17 1.99 -6.27
CA CYS A 127 -9.57 1.94 -5.83
C CYS A 127 -10.54 1.70 -6.99
N GLY A 128 -10.33 2.34 -8.14
CA GLY A 128 -11.28 2.31 -9.26
C GLY A 128 -11.03 1.24 -10.31
N GLN A 129 -9.79 0.78 -10.48
CA GLN A 129 -9.42 -0.05 -11.65
C GLN A 129 -8.99 -1.48 -11.30
N VAL A 130 -8.53 -1.75 -10.07
CA VAL A 130 -8.10 -3.11 -9.67
C VAL A 130 -9.31 -4.04 -9.61
N CYS A 131 -10.35 -3.64 -8.89
CA CYS A 131 -11.61 -4.39 -8.78
C CYS A 131 -12.65 -3.88 -9.79
N HIS A 132 -12.27 -3.78 -11.06
CA HIS A 132 -13.07 -3.13 -12.11
C HIS A 132 -14.53 -3.63 -12.18
N GLN A 133 -14.81 -4.93 -11.99
CA GLN A 133 -16.18 -5.47 -12.07
C GLN A 133 -17.15 -4.85 -11.06
N VAL A 134 -16.69 -4.54 -9.86
CA VAL A 134 -17.54 -4.03 -8.77
C VAL A 134 -17.38 -2.52 -8.55
N MET A 135 -16.27 -1.93 -9.02
CA MET A 135 -15.97 -0.50 -8.84
C MET A 135 -16.15 0.34 -10.12
N GLN A 136 -16.47 -0.27 -11.26
CA GLN A 136 -16.66 0.46 -12.51
C GLN A 136 -17.70 1.60 -12.40
N PRO A 137 -18.90 1.39 -11.83
CA PRO A 137 -19.90 2.47 -11.71
C PRO A 137 -19.41 3.67 -10.90
N GLU A 138 -18.70 3.42 -9.79
CA GLU A 138 -18.12 4.42 -8.93
C GLU A 138 -16.95 5.15 -9.62
N PHE A 139 -16.12 4.41 -10.35
CA PHE A 139 -14.99 4.97 -11.09
C PHE A 139 -15.45 5.86 -12.26
N GLU A 140 -16.49 5.46 -12.99
CA GLU A 140 -17.12 6.28 -14.03
C GLU A 140 -17.75 7.54 -13.44
N SER A 141 -18.48 7.40 -12.32
CA SER A 141 -19.07 8.56 -11.61
C SER A 141 -18.01 9.54 -11.13
N TYR A 142 -16.88 9.02 -10.61
CA TYR A 142 -15.73 9.82 -10.20
C TYR A 142 -15.16 10.63 -11.37
N GLN A 143 -14.95 10.00 -12.55
CA GLN A 143 -14.40 10.63 -13.76
C GLN A 143 -15.24 11.83 -14.24
N HIS A 144 -16.57 11.73 -14.08
CA HIS A 144 -17.51 12.78 -14.48
C HIS A 144 -17.88 13.78 -13.37
N SER A 145 -17.26 13.67 -12.19
CA SER A 145 -17.54 14.54 -11.04
C SER A 145 -16.67 15.80 -11.02
N SER A 146 -17.07 16.79 -10.22
CA SER A 146 -16.24 17.98 -9.90
C SER A 146 -14.96 17.64 -9.12
N HIS A 147 -14.82 16.41 -8.64
CA HIS A 147 -13.68 15.93 -7.86
C HIS A 147 -12.83 14.90 -8.62
N ALA A 148 -12.95 14.80 -9.96
CA ALA A 148 -12.21 13.85 -10.81
C ALA A 148 -10.66 13.96 -10.76
N ARG A 149 -10.12 14.93 -10.00
CA ARG A 149 -8.68 15.14 -9.79
C ARG A 149 -8.27 15.05 -8.31
N VAL A 150 -9.16 14.61 -7.44
CA VAL A 150 -8.96 14.44 -6.00
C VAL A 150 -8.89 12.95 -5.70
N ALA A 151 -7.92 12.49 -4.92
CA ALA A 151 -7.78 11.05 -4.68
C ALA A 151 -9.01 10.49 -3.93
N CYS A 152 -9.42 9.25 -4.25
CA CYS A 152 -10.55 8.59 -3.55
C CYS A 152 -10.36 8.59 -2.03
N ALA A 153 -9.11 8.40 -1.58
CA ALA A 153 -8.73 8.36 -0.18
C ALA A 153 -8.99 9.69 0.57
N GLU A 154 -8.88 10.84 -0.11
CA GLU A 154 -9.10 12.15 0.51
C GLU A 154 -10.54 12.30 1.01
N CYS A 155 -11.49 11.64 0.33
CA CYS A 155 -12.90 11.63 0.74
C CYS A 155 -13.27 10.41 1.60
N HIS A 156 -12.76 9.22 1.27
CA HIS A 156 -13.28 7.95 1.80
C HIS A 156 -12.50 7.32 2.97
N ILE A 157 -11.24 7.71 3.20
CA ILE A 157 -10.43 7.12 4.28
C ILE A 157 -10.52 7.98 5.55
N GLY A 158 -10.62 9.30 5.42
CA GLY A 158 -10.58 10.23 6.55
C GLY A 158 -9.15 10.48 7.04
N SER A 159 -8.93 11.59 7.76
CA SER A 159 -7.60 11.97 8.24
C SER A 159 -7.24 11.27 9.55
N GLY A 160 -5.95 10.93 9.71
CA GLY A 160 -5.40 10.35 10.95
C GLY A 160 -5.30 8.82 10.95
N ALA A 161 -4.47 8.31 11.87
CA ALA A 161 -4.09 6.90 11.92
C ALA A 161 -5.27 5.96 12.23
N ASP A 162 -6.20 6.36 13.09
CA ASP A 162 -7.35 5.53 13.45
C ASP A 162 -8.27 5.27 12.25
N TRP A 163 -8.49 6.30 11.44
CA TRP A 163 -9.29 6.26 10.23
C TRP A 163 -8.59 5.44 9.13
N TYR A 164 -7.28 5.60 8.99
CA TYR A 164 -6.46 4.74 8.13
C TYR A 164 -6.65 3.25 8.49
N VAL A 165 -6.51 2.86 9.76
CA VAL A 165 -6.65 1.45 10.17
C VAL A 165 -8.07 0.94 9.91
N LYS A 166 -9.11 1.71 10.26
CA LYS A 166 -10.51 1.33 10.00
C LYS A 166 -10.78 1.13 8.52
N ALA A 167 -10.28 2.04 7.67
CA ALA A 167 -10.45 1.95 6.23
C ALA A 167 -9.77 0.70 5.65
N LYS A 168 -8.54 0.38 6.06
CA LYS A 168 -7.85 -0.83 5.58
C LYS A 168 -8.52 -2.12 6.08
N MET A 169 -9.03 -2.15 7.32
CA MET A 169 -9.79 -3.30 7.82
C MET A 169 -11.11 -3.50 7.06
N SER A 170 -11.84 -2.41 6.77
CA SER A 170 -13.03 -2.45 5.92
C SER A 170 -12.68 -2.91 4.49
N GLY A 171 -11.57 -2.43 3.93
CA GLY A 171 -11.06 -2.83 2.62
C GLY A 171 -10.74 -4.32 2.55
N LEU A 172 -10.12 -4.89 3.58
CA LEU A 172 -9.88 -6.34 3.65
C LEU A 172 -11.18 -7.15 3.60
N HIS A 173 -12.23 -6.68 4.30
CA HIS A 173 -13.55 -7.31 4.22
C HIS A 173 -14.15 -7.20 2.81
N GLN A 174 -13.99 -6.07 2.13
CA GLN A 174 -14.44 -5.92 0.73
C GLN A 174 -13.70 -6.85 -0.22
N VAL A 175 -12.37 -6.95 -0.11
CA VAL A 175 -11.56 -7.91 -0.89
C VAL A 175 -12.05 -9.33 -0.67
N TYR A 176 -12.29 -9.71 0.59
CA TYR A 176 -12.86 -11.01 0.93
C TYR A 176 -14.23 -11.24 0.29
N ALA A 177 -15.14 -10.27 0.37
CA ALA A 177 -16.48 -10.37 -0.21
C ALA A 177 -16.45 -10.51 -1.74
N VAL A 178 -15.55 -9.79 -2.41
CA VAL A 178 -15.35 -9.89 -3.86
C VAL A 178 -14.75 -11.25 -4.26
N LEU A 179 -13.75 -11.74 -3.52
CA LEU A 179 -13.12 -13.04 -3.79
C LEU A 179 -14.07 -14.22 -3.64
N LEU A 180 -15.04 -14.13 -2.72
CA LEU A 180 -16.02 -15.18 -2.46
C LEU A 180 -17.40 -14.94 -3.10
N ASP A 181 -17.57 -13.85 -3.85
CA ASP A 181 -18.85 -13.42 -4.44
C ASP A 181 -20.01 -13.34 -3.42
N THR A 182 -19.71 -12.86 -2.21
CA THR A 182 -20.67 -12.78 -1.09
C THR A 182 -21.26 -11.38 -0.88
N PHE A 183 -21.15 -10.50 -1.88
CA PHE A 183 -21.68 -9.14 -1.82
C PHE A 183 -23.10 -9.04 -2.42
N PRO A 184 -23.96 -8.14 -1.90
CA PRO A 184 -25.31 -7.96 -2.41
C PRO A 184 -25.32 -7.33 -3.81
N ARG A 185 -26.33 -7.67 -4.62
CA ARG A 185 -26.59 -7.09 -5.94
C ARG A 185 -28.04 -6.59 -5.99
N PRO A 186 -28.29 -5.28 -6.22
CA PRO A 186 -27.31 -4.21 -6.43
C PRO A 186 -26.50 -3.90 -5.16
N ILE A 187 -25.28 -3.37 -5.34
CA ILE A 187 -24.44 -2.91 -4.22
C ILE A 187 -25.15 -1.70 -3.59
N PRO A 188 -25.53 -1.74 -2.31
CA PRO A 188 -26.26 -0.65 -1.69
C PRO A 188 -25.33 0.54 -1.47
N THR A 189 -25.86 1.75 -1.65
CA THR A 189 -25.14 2.95 -1.21
C THR A 189 -25.03 2.92 0.32
N PRO A 190 -23.81 2.97 0.90
CA PRO A 190 -23.64 2.89 2.35
C PRO A 190 -24.12 4.15 3.09
N ILE A 191 -24.54 5.17 2.35
CA ILE A 191 -24.98 6.48 2.83
C ILE A 191 -26.50 6.54 2.73
N SER A 192 -27.17 6.40 3.87
CA SER A 192 -28.62 6.64 3.97
C SER A 192 -28.98 8.12 3.99
N ASN A 193 -28.02 9.01 4.29
CA ASN A 193 -28.12 10.47 4.21
C ASN A 193 -26.71 11.08 4.08
N LEU A 194 -26.51 12.07 3.19
CA LEU A 194 -25.29 12.88 3.20
C LEU A 194 -25.28 13.73 4.47
N ARG A 195 -24.55 13.29 5.50
CA ARG A 195 -24.14 14.22 6.58
C ARG A 195 -23.12 15.20 5.99
N PRO A 196 -23.11 16.48 6.40
CA PRO A 196 -22.00 17.37 6.10
C PRO A 196 -20.72 16.77 6.69
N ALA A 197 -19.84 16.21 5.87
CA ALA A 197 -18.53 15.72 6.27
C ALA A 197 -17.59 16.92 6.39
N ARG A 198 -17.80 17.75 7.43
CA ARG A 198 -17.09 19.02 7.60
C ARG A 198 -15.58 18.79 7.68
N GLU A 199 -15.15 17.77 8.39
CA GLU A 199 -13.74 17.36 8.48
C GLU A 199 -13.09 16.99 7.14
N THR A 200 -13.88 16.71 6.10
CA THR A 200 -13.40 16.31 4.77
C THR A 200 -13.61 17.43 3.76
N CYS A 201 -14.86 17.86 3.59
CA CYS A 201 -15.23 18.87 2.60
C CYS A 201 -14.65 20.24 2.94
N GLU A 202 -14.61 20.60 4.24
CA GLU A 202 -14.17 21.96 4.63
C GLU A 202 -12.65 22.16 4.61
N GLN A 203 -11.88 21.10 4.32
CA GLN A 203 -10.44 21.24 4.06
C GLN A 203 -10.16 21.97 2.75
N CYS A 204 -11.07 21.85 1.77
CA CYS A 204 -10.95 22.48 0.45
C CYS A 204 -12.05 23.53 0.20
N HIS A 205 -13.25 23.33 0.74
CA HIS A 205 -14.37 24.26 0.60
C HIS A 205 -14.53 25.10 1.86
N TRP A 206 -14.57 26.42 1.75
CA TRP A 206 -14.78 27.27 2.93
C TRP A 206 -16.22 27.81 2.94
N PRO A 207 -17.16 27.23 3.73
CA PRO A 207 -18.58 27.62 3.65
C PRO A 207 -18.83 29.09 4.01
N LYS A 208 -18.00 29.66 4.88
CA LYS A 208 -18.08 31.08 5.29
C LYS A 208 -17.53 32.05 4.24
N LYS A 209 -16.79 31.55 3.24
CA LYS A 209 -16.26 32.31 2.09
C LYS A 209 -16.94 31.84 0.81
N PHE A 210 -18.27 31.84 0.82
CA PHE A 210 -19.04 31.55 -0.38
C PHE A 210 -18.78 32.67 -1.40
N TYR A 211 -18.12 32.35 -2.50
CA TYR A 211 -18.01 33.27 -3.64
C TYR A 211 -19.37 33.22 -4.35
N PRO A 212 -20.23 34.25 -4.26
CA PRO A 212 -21.45 34.26 -5.03
C PRO A 212 -21.11 34.12 -6.52
N ARG A 213 -22.01 33.55 -7.32
CA ARG A 213 -21.91 33.71 -8.77
C ARG A 213 -21.94 35.21 -9.05
N GLU A 214 -20.82 35.74 -9.51
CA GLU A 214 -20.73 37.13 -9.93
C GLU A 214 -21.19 37.15 -11.40
N GLU A 215 -22.38 37.68 -11.64
CA GLU A 215 -22.83 37.95 -13.01
C GLU A 215 -22.05 39.17 -13.51
N ARG A 216 -21.06 38.92 -14.37
CA ARG A 216 -20.31 39.99 -15.03
C ARG A 216 -21.10 40.48 -16.23
N LEU A 217 -21.79 41.60 -16.05
CA LEU A 217 -22.50 42.28 -17.13
C LEU A 217 -21.49 43.17 -17.88
N GLU A 218 -20.96 42.69 -19.00
CA GLU A 218 -20.14 43.50 -19.90
C GLU A 218 -21.04 44.17 -20.94
N GLN A 219 -21.29 45.46 -20.76
CA GLN A 219 -21.99 46.29 -21.76
C GLN A 219 -20.95 46.96 -22.65
N TYR A 220 -21.06 46.75 -23.96
CA TYR A 220 -20.23 47.41 -24.95
C TYR A 220 -21.05 48.53 -25.60
N PHE A 221 -20.38 49.58 -26.02
CA PHE A 221 -21.00 50.71 -26.71
C PHE A 221 -20.29 50.93 -28.05
N LEU A 222 -21.05 51.31 -29.07
CA LEU A 222 -20.53 51.71 -30.36
C LEU A 222 -19.85 53.09 -30.26
N GLY A 223 -18.88 53.34 -31.14
CA GLY A 223 -18.18 54.63 -31.22
C GLY A 223 -18.93 55.67 -32.05
N ASP A 224 -20.26 55.68 -32.00
CA ASP A 224 -21.10 56.69 -32.65
C ASP A 224 -21.34 57.90 -31.71
N GLU A 225 -21.84 59.01 -32.26
CA GLU A 225 -22.10 60.22 -31.47
C GLU A 225 -23.13 59.98 -30.35
N GLU A 226 -24.03 59.01 -30.53
CA GLU A 226 -25.07 58.66 -29.57
C GLU A 226 -24.60 57.66 -28.48
N ASN A 227 -23.40 57.09 -28.60
CA ASN A 227 -22.90 55.97 -27.78
C ASN A 227 -23.95 54.85 -27.65
N SER A 228 -24.46 54.35 -28.76
CA SER A 228 -25.48 53.30 -28.75
C SER A 228 -24.92 52.00 -28.17
N GLN A 229 -25.74 51.27 -27.39
CA GLN A 229 -25.33 50.00 -26.81
C GLN A 229 -25.13 48.96 -27.93
N TRP A 230 -24.00 48.28 -27.91
CA TRP A 230 -23.70 47.15 -28.79
C TRP A 230 -24.38 45.91 -28.20
N ASP A 231 -25.50 45.50 -28.81
CA ASP A 231 -26.20 44.25 -28.52
C ASP A 231 -25.42 43.01 -29.00
#